data_AF-A0A8X6Y2G7-F1
#
_entry.id   AF-A0A8X6Y2G7-F1
#
_cell.length_a   1.000
_cell.length_b   1.000
_cell.length_c   1.000
_cell.angle_alpha   90.00
_cell.angle_beta   90.00
_cell.angle_gamma   90.00
#
_symmetry.space_group_name_H-M   'P 1'
#
loop_
_entity.id
_entity.type
_entity.pdbx_description
1 polymer ?
#
loop_
_entity_poly.entity_id
_entity_poly.type
_entity_poly.pdbx_seq_one_letter_code
_entity_poly.pdbx_strand_id
1 'polypeptide(L)'
;MSFPAEPTTVPARANQRPSTIDFAISCGLDNIPSSPQSHVELSSDHNPVQFIVPISGTKPYIQNCITFTNWNLFQDLLATSIPGNPPINSTDDVDEKISFLTNSIHTAINQK
;
A
#
# COMPACT_ATOMS: atom_id res chain seq x y z
N MET A 1 12.07 -3.01 -18.60
CA MET A 1 11.18 -1.98 -18.03
C MET A 1 10.15 -1.65 -19.09
N SER A 2 8.87 -1.62 -18.73
CA SER A 2 7.76 -1.35 -19.63
C SER A 2 6.90 -0.23 -19.04
N PHE A 3 6.48 0.71 -19.88
CA PHE A 3 5.65 1.86 -19.50
C PHE A 3 4.70 2.22 -20.66
N PRO A 4 3.54 2.84 -20.37
CA PRO A 4 2.61 3.26 -21.42
C PRO A 4 3.15 4.47 -22.18
N ALA A 5 2.76 4.62 -23.44
CA ALA A 5 3.22 5.73 -24.27
C ALA A 5 2.61 7.09 -23.85
N GLU A 6 1.45 7.06 -23.21
CA GLU A 6 0.74 8.25 -22.74
C GLU A 6 1.00 8.50 -21.24
N PRO A 7 0.87 9.76 -20.79
CA PRO A 7 0.87 10.09 -19.37
C PRO A 7 -0.21 9.34 -18.60
N THR A 8 0.16 8.86 -17.41
CA THR A 8 -0.76 8.17 -16.51
C THR A 8 -1.32 9.10 -15.45
N THR A 9 -0.65 10.22 -15.19
CA THR A 9 -1.11 11.21 -14.21
C THR A 9 -2.00 12.26 -14.84
N VAL A 10 -3.07 12.60 -14.12
CA VAL A 10 -3.95 13.72 -14.43
C VAL A 10 -3.59 14.89 -13.51
N PRO A 11 -3.04 16.01 -14.05
CA PRO A 11 -2.64 17.14 -13.22
C PRO A 11 -3.81 17.77 -12.47
N ALA A 12 -3.73 17.85 -11.14
CA ALA A 12 -4.73 18.53 -10.32
C ALA A 12 -4.56 20.07 -10.33
N ARG A 13 -3.40 20.57 -10.79
CA ARG A 13 -3.07 22.01 -10.81
C ARG A 13 -2.58 22.44 -12.18
N ALA A 14 -2.86 23.69 -12.56
CA ALA A 14 -2.51 24.25 -13.87
C ALA A 14 -0.99 24.31 -14.15
N ASN A 15 -0.15 24.29 -13.11
CA ASN A 15 1.30 24.29 -13.23
C ASN A 15 1.94 22.88 -13.21
N GLN A 16 1.13 21.84 -13.02
CA GLN A 16 1.59 20.46 -13.07
C GLN A 16 1.48 19.94 -14.51
N ARG A 17 2.48 19.18 -14.93
CA ARG A 17 2.50 18.55 -16.26
C ARG A 17 2.13 17.07 -16.14
N PRO A 18 1.35 16.53 -17.08
CA PRO A 18 1.14 15.09 -17.16
C PRO A 18 2.50 14.36 -17.26
N SER A 19 2.60 13.22 -16.59
CA SER A 19 3.80 12.39 -16.56
C SER A 19 3.46 10.90 -16.61
N THR A 20 4.41 10.09 -17.08
CA THR A 20 4.33 8.62 -17.05
C THR A 20 5.19 8.13 -15.91
N ILE A 21 4.59 7.87 -14.74
CA ILE A 21 5.28 7.40 -13.54
C ILE A 21 4.84 6.01 -13.09
N ASP A 22 3.86 5.43 -13.77
CA ASP A 22 3.38 4.07 -13.55
C ASP A 22 4.04 3.12 -14.58
N PHE A 23 4.92 2.24 -14.11
CA PHE A 23 5.70 1.33 -14.96
C PHE A 23 5.92 -0.02 -14.28
N ALA A 24 6.24 -1.04 -15.08
CA ALA A 24 6.62 -2.36 -14.60
C ALA A 24 8.11 -2.64 -14.88
N ILE A 25 8.79 -3.20 -13.89
CA ILE A 25 10.13 -3.76 -14.03
C ILE A 25 10.03 -5.28 -13.97
N SER A 26 10.56 -5.94 -14.99
CA SER A 26 10.61 -7.40 -15.10
C SER A 26 12.05 -7.86 -15.31
N CYS A 27 12.38 -9.03 -14.78
CA CYS A 27 13.64 -9.74 -15.00
C CYS A 27 13.32 -11.16 -15.48
N GLY A 28 14.08 -11.68 -16.46
CA GLY A 28 13.88 -13.04 -17.00
C GLY A 28 12.62 -13.24 -17.85
N LEU A 29 11.96 -12.15 -18.26
CA LEU A 29 10.86 -12.19 -19.23
C LEU A 29 11.38 -11.67 -20.57
N ASP A 30 11.87 -12.58 -21.41
CA ASP A 30 12.29 -12.27 -22.77
C ASP A 30 11.04 -12.04 -23.63
N ASN A 31 10.92 -10.87 -24.24
CA ASN A 31 9.84 -10.47 -25.14
C ASN A 31 8.45 -10.32 -24.45
N ILE A 32 8.29 -9.34 -23.56
CA ILE A 32 6.93 -8.85 -23.23
C ILE A 32 6.37 -8.19 -24.50
N PRO A 33 5.41 -8.80 -25.21
CA PRO A 33 5.07 -8.39 -26.59
C PRO A 33 4.16 -7.16 -26.64
N SER A 34 3.70 -6.67 -25.48
CA SER A 34 2.62 -5.68 -25.41
C SER A 34 3.16 -4.32 -24.98
N SER A 35 2.80 -3.29 -25.74
CA SER A 35 2.83 -1.91 -25.27
C SER A 35 1.83 -1.80 -24.11
N PRO A 36 2.24 -1.39 -22.90
CA PRO A 36 1.32 -1.20 -21.80
C PRO A 36 0.24 -0.19 -22.16
N GLN A 37 -1.00 -0.45 -21.75
CA GLN A 37 -2.14 0.42 -22.03
C GLN A 37 -2.60 1.10 -20.74
N SER A 38 -2.75 2.42 -20.79
CA SER A 38 -3.43 3.19 -19.75
C SER A 38 -4.94 3.09 -19.95
N HIS A 39 -5.68 3.03 -18.85
CA HIS A 39 -7.15 3.02 -18.85
C HIS A 39 -7.65 4.24 -18.08
N VAL A 40 -8.67 4.92 -18.61
CA VAL A 40 -9.23 6.10 -17.95
C VAL A 40 -10.02 5.67 -16.71
N GLU A 41 -9.60 6.16 -15.54
CA GLU A 41 -10.28 5.94 -14.26
C GLU A 41 -10.44 7.28 -13.55
N LEU A 42 -11.69 7.65 -13.23
CA LEU A 42 -12.02 8.98 -12.72
C LEU A 42 -11.98 9.09 -11.20
N SER A 43 -11.85 7.95 -10.50
CA SER A 43 -11.77 7.91 -9.03
C SER A 43 -10.36 8.18 -8.49
N SER A 44 -9.37 8.38 -9.36
CA SER A 44 -7.95 8.55 -9.02
C SER A 44 -7.34 9.69 -9.84
N ASP A 45 -6.28 10.31 -9.35
CA ASP A 45 -5.42 11.21 -10.12
C ASP A 45 -4.41 10.47 -11.01
N HIS A 46 -4.46 9.13 -11.00
CA HIS A 46 -3.70 8.24 -11.87
C HIS A 46 -4.61 7.27 -12.64
N ASN A 47 -4.37 7.16 -13.94
CA ASN A 47 -4.93 6.15 -14.83
C ASN A 47 -4.20 4.81 -14.64
N PRO A 48 -4.91 3.71 -14.33
CA PRO A 48 -4.29 2.39 -14.20
C PRO A 48 -3.63 1.94 -15.50
N VAL A 49 -2.50 1.23 -15.38
CA VAL A 49 -1.74 0.67 -16.51
C VAL A 49 -1.83 -0.84 -16.52
N GLN A 50 -2.21 -1.39 -17.67
CA GLN A 50 -2.27 -2.83 -17.89
C GLN A 50 -1.04 -3.34 -18.62
N PHE A 51 -0.46 -4.41 -18.08
CA PHE A 51 0.67 -5.13 -18.68
C PHE A 51 0.23 -6.57 -19.00
N ILE A 52 0.40 -7.01 -20.26
CA ILE A 52 0.11 -8.38 -20.66
C ILE A 52 1.43 -9.16 -20.69
N VAL A 53 1.59 -10.06 -19.72
CA VAL A 53 2.76 -10.94 -19.62
C VAL A 53 2.35 -12.34 -20.08
N PRO A 54 2.93 -12.86 -21.18
CA PRO A 54 2.70 -14.25 -21.57
C PRO A 54 3.45 -15.17 -20.58
N ILE A 55 2.71 -15.95 -19.81
CA ILE A 55 3.27 -16.91 -18.86
C ILE A 55 3.31 -18.29 -19.54
N SER A 56 4.49 -18.68 -20.02
CA SER A 56 4.75 -20.03 -20.54
C SER A 56 5.25 -20.92 -19.39
N GLY A 57 4.36 -21.42 -18.54
CA GLY A 57 4.77 -22.29 -17.43
C GLY A 57 3.69 -22.55 -16.37
N THR A 58 3.94 -23.50 -15.48
CA THR A 58 3.12 -23.77 -14.30
C THR A 58 3.06 -22.51 -13.43
N LYS A 59 1.83 -22.09 -13.11
CA LYS A 59 1.54 -20.91 -12.28
C LYS A 59 2.37 -21.00 -11.00
N PRO A 60 3.30 -20.07 -10.72
CA PRO A 60 4.02 -20.08 -9.46
C PRO A 60 3.00 -20.01 -8.33
N TYR A 61 3.15 -20.88 -7.33
CA TYR A 61 2.38 -20.77 -6.09
C TYR A 61 2.87 -19.52 -5.36
N ILE A 62 2.18 -18.40 -5.61
CA ILE A 62 2.40 -17.19 -4.85
C ILE A 62 1.72 -17.40 -3.50
N GLN A 63 2.51 -17.76 -2.49
CA GLN A 63 2.04 -17.76 -1.12
C GLN A 63 1.97 -16.30 -0.66
N ASN A 64 0.90 -15.63 -1.03
CA ASN A 64 0.56 -14.33 -0.51
C ASN A 64 0.31 -14.47 1.00
N CYS A 65 1.29 -14.12 1.83
CA CYS A 65 1.05 -13.81 3.23
C CYS A 65 0.39 -12.43 3.30
N ILE A 66 -0.83 -12.32 2.77
CA ILE A 66 -1.64 -11.12 2.98
C ILE A 66 -2.24 -11.27 4.37
N THR A 67 -1.63 -10.62 5.35
CA THR A 67 -2.22 -10.45 6.67
C THR A 67 -3.31 -9.40 6.56
N PHE A 68 -4.57 -9.84 6.60
CA PHE A 68 -5.71 -8.94 6.72
C PHE A 68 -5.90 -8.61 8.20
N THR A 69 -5.81 -7.32 8.54
CA THR A 69 -6.21 -6.83 9.86
C THR A 69 -7.73 -6.73 9.92
N ASN A 70 -8.32 -7.28 10.97
CA ASN A 70 -9.73 -7.06 11.28
C ASN A 70 -9.88 -5.66 11.88
N TRP A 71 -10.24 -4.67 11.05
CA TRP A 71 -10.31 -3.26 11.47
C TRP A 71 -11.33 -2.98 12.58
N ASN A 72 -12.40 -3.77 12.68
CA ASN A 72 -13.38 -3.61 13.76
C ASN A 72 -12.77 -4.08 15.08
N LEU A 73 -12.20 -5.29 15.09
CA LEU A 73 -11.51 -5.83 16.28
C LEU A 73 -10.33 -4.95 16.69
N PHE A 74 -9.56 -4.44 15.73
CA PHE A 74 -8.47 -3.51 15.98
C PHE A 74 -8.95 -2.26 16.74
N GLN A 75 -10.04 -1.64 16.28
CA GLN A 75 -10.61 -0.47 16.92
C GLN A 75 -11.12 -0.77 18.33
N ASP A 76 -11.82 -1.90 18.51
CA ASP A 76 -12.32 -2.32 19.83
C ASP A 76 -11.17 -2.58 20.82
N LEU A 77 -10.10 -3.23 20.36
CA LEU A 77 -8.91 -3.49 21.18
C LEU A 77 -8.20 -2.19 21.57
N LEU A 78 -8.06 -1.23 20.66
CA LEU A 78 -7.42 0.05 20.98
C LEU A 78 -8.29 0.90 21.91
N ALA A 79 -9.61 0.93 21.69
CA ALA A 79 -10.55 1.68 22.51
C ALA A 79 -10.58 1.17 23.96
N THR A 80 -10.34 -0.12 24.17
CA THR A 80 -10.33 -0.75 25.51
C THR A 80 -8.96 -0.71 26.19
N SER A 81 -7.87 -0.75 25.43
CA SER A 81 -6.50 -0.85 25.98
C SER A 81 -5.82 0.51 26.19
N ILE A 82 -6.06 1.50 25.33
CA ILE A 82 -5.35 2.78 25.41
C ILE A 82 -6.15 3.77 26.26
N PRO A 83 -5.62 4.22 27.42
CA PRO A 83 -6.24 5.32 28.16
C PRO A 83 -6.15 6.61 27.33
N GLY A 84 -7.28 7.31 27.17
CA GLY A 84 -7.32 8.53 26.35
C GLY A 84 -6.44 9.67 26.87
N ASN A 85 -6.25 9.77 28.19
CA ASN A 85 -5.37 10.76 28.81
C ASN A 85 -4.55 10.10 29.93
N PRO A 86 -3.43 9.41 29.60
CA PRO A 86 -2.61 8.77 30.60
C PRO A 86 -1.91 9.83 31.49
N PRO A 87 -1.82 9.61 32.81
CA PRO A 87 -1.04 10.49 33.66
C PRO A 87 0.45 10.36 33.31
N ILE A 88 1.12 11.50 33.17
CA ILE A 88 2.57 11.61 32.94
C ILE A 88 3.10 12.56 34.00
N ASN A 89 3.78 12.02 35.00
CA ASN A 89 4.33 12.77 36.14
C ASN A 89 5.86 12.87 36.08
N SER A 90 6.50 12.07 35.24
CA SER A 90 7.95 12.01 35.07
C SER A 90 8.33 11.81 33.61
N THR A 91 9.61 12.00 33.29
CA THR A 91 10.17 11.66 31.97
C THR A 91 10.15 10.15 31.72
N ASP A 92 10.33 9.34 32.77
CA ASP A 92 10.31 7.88 32.65
C ASP A 92 8.90 7.38 32.30
N ASP A 93 7.86 8.07 32.80
CA ASP A 93 6.47 7.78 32.45
C ASP A 93 6.22 7.96 30.95
N VAL A 94 6.91 8.91 30.29
CA VAL A 94 6.76 9.17 28.85
C VAL A 94 7.18 7.95 28.05
N ASP A 95 8.38 7.42 28.32
CA ASP A 95 8.91 6.25 27.62
C ASP A 95 8.05 5.02 27.87
N GLU A 96 7.55 4.85 29.10
CA GLU A 96 6.63 3.78 29.44
C GLU A 96 5.31 3.87 28.64
N LYS A 97 4.70 5.07 28.55
CA LYS A 97 3.44 5.25 27.81
C LYS A 97 3.63 5.09 26.30
N ILE A 98 4.75 5.54 25.74
CA ILE A 98 5.09 5.32 24.33
C ILE A 98 5.23 3.82 24.04
N SER A 99 5.97 3.10 24.89
CA SER A 99 6.14 1.65 24.77
C SER A 99 4.79 0.93 24.87
N PHE A 100 3.95 1.30 25.84
CA PHE A 100 2.61 0.75 25.99
C PHE A 100 1.71 0.98 24.76
N LEU A 101 1.69 2.19 24.23
CA LEU A 101 0.93 2.54 23.02
C LEU A 101 1.40 1.69 21.83
N THR A 102 2.72 1.63 21.62
CA THR A 102 3.34 0.87 20.52
C THR A 102 2.99 -0.61 20.60
N ASN A 103 3.13 -1.21 21.79
CA ASN A 103 2.80 -2.61 22.03
C ASN A 103 1.31 -2.90 21.85
N SER A 104 0.44 -1.97 22.25
CA SER A 104 -1.02 -2.10 22.07
C SER A 104 -1.41 -2.12 20.60
N ILE A 105 -0.83 -1.23 19.78
CA ILE A 105 -1.03 -1.20 18.31
C ILE A 105 -0.51 -2.48 17.66
N HIS A 106 0.70 -2.92 18.01
CA HIS A 106 1.28 -4.15 17.47
C HIS A 106 0.48 -5.39 17.84
N THR A 107 -0.08 -5.43 19.05
CA THR A 107 -0.93 -6.55 19.47
C THR A 107 -2.23 -6.54 18.68
N ALA A 108 -2.89 -5.37 18.58
CA ALA A 108 -4.17 -5.22 17.91
C ALA A 108 -4.10 -5.52 16.40
N ILE A 109 -3.03 -5.10 15.70
CA ILE A 109 -2.92 -5.28 14.25
C ILE A 109 -2.74 -6.75 13.83
N ASN A 110 -2.23 -7.57 14.75
CA ASN A 110 -1.94 -8.99 14.54
C ASN A 110 -3.03 -9.93 15.08
N GLN A 111 -4.04 -9.39 15.78
CA GLN A 111 -5.20 -10.15 16.23
C GLN A 111 -6.14 -10.43 15.04
N LYS A 112 -6.65 -11.67 14.96
CA LYS A 112 -7.51 -12.14 13.88
C LYS A 112 -8.91 -12.43 14.41
#